data_AF-S7Z768-F1
#
_entry.id   AF-S7Z768-F1
#
_cell.length_a   1.000
_cell.length_b   1.000
_cell.length_c   1.000
_cell.angle_alpha   90.00
_cell.angle_beta   90.00
_cell.angle_gamma   90.00
#
_symmetry.space_group_name_H-M   'P 1'
#
loop_
_entity.id
_entity.type
_entity.pdbx_description
1 polymer ?
#
loop_
_entity_poly.entity_id
_entity_poly.type
_entity_poly.pdbx_seq_one_letter_code
_entity_poly.pdbx_strand_id
1 'polypeptide(L)'
;MFAARSSAATTRQLLRQTPRRFGSHSAHSEPVNESFGRSFYVTVGAIAGSYLLYRASAASQESGSESFISGLVKKFSTSQEVLEQRNAMHTALLEKAAEDRHLFQSQGHPSHYELRQPELFNSVPPYNVSPGSQADLSAVTAHYERQNQEMEKARVARMKDGKYQSVYE
;
A
#
# COMPACT_ATOMS: atom_id res chain seq x y z
N MET A 1 5.73 5.49 -10.24
CA MET A 1 5.63 4.49 -9.16
C MET A 1 6.36 3.24 -9.62
N PHE A 2 7.66 3.12 -9.32
CA PHE A 2 8.47 1.97 -9.72
C PHE A 2 8.48 0.95 -8.60
N ALA A 3 7.87 -0.21 -8.82
CA ALA A 3 7.93 -1.34 -7.90
C ALA A 3 9.31 -2.00 -8.02
N ALA A 4 10.16 -1.80 -7.02
CA ALA A 4 11.44 -2.51 -6.91
C ALA A 4 11.18 -3.98 -6.57
N ARG A 5 11.45 -4.86 -7.52
CA ARG A 5 11.46 -6.31 -7.32
C ARG A 5 12.70 -6.69 -6.53
N SER A 6 12.55 -7.05 -5.26
CA SER A 6 13.62 -7.67 -4.47
C SER A 6 13.75 -9.15 -4.86
N SER A 7 14.70 -9.45 -5.72
CA SER A 7 15.12 -10.82 -6.00
C SER A 7 16.04 -11.32 -4.88
N ALA A 8 15.52 -12.19 -4.01
CA ALA A 8 16.31 -12.91 -3.02
C ALA A 8 17.21 -13.94 -3.71
N ALA A 9 18.52 -13.90 -3.45
CA ALA A 9 19.48 -14.82 -4.04
C ALA A 9 19.32 -16.23 -3.44
N THR A 10 19.13 -17.22 -4.31
CA THR A 10 18.97 -18.64 -3.95
C THR A 10 20.29 -19.23 -3.45
N THR A 11 20.40 -19.53 -2.16
CA THR A 11 21.56 -20.17 -1.50
C THR A 11 21.70 -21.67 -1.78
N ARG A 12 21.38 -22.15 -2.99
CA ARG A 12 21.42 -23.60 -3.33
C ARG A 12 22.67 -24.06 -4.11
N GLN A 13 23.76 -23.30 -4.13
CA GLN A 13 24.93 -23.62 -4.96
C GLN A 13 26.23 -23.90 -4.19
N LEU A 14 26.17 -24.57 -3.04
CA LEU A 14 27.39 -25.05 -2.34
C LEU A 14 27.28 -26.51 -1.85
N LEU A 15 26.80 -27.43 -2.68
CA LEU A 15 27.17 -28.85 -2.54
C LEU A 15 28.16 -29.22 -3.65
N ARG A 16 29.46 -29.03 -3.36
CA ARG A 16 30.54 -29.71 -4.06
C ARG A 16 30.39 -31.21 -3.83
N GLN A 17 30.14 -31.98 -4.88
CA GLN A 17 30.30 -33.43 -4.85
C GLN A 17 31.77 -33.78 -4.59
N THR A 18 32.04 -34.53 -3.54
CA THR A 18 33.31 -35.23 -3.33
C THR A 18 33.33 -36.50 -4.19
N PRO A 19 34.47 -36.84 -4.86
CA PRO A 19 34.56 -38.07 -5.62
C PRO A 19 34.55 -39.29 -4.68
N ARG A 20 33.69 -40.26 -4.97
CA ARG A 20 33.66 -41.55 -4.27
C ARG A 20 34.92 -42.35 -4.64
N ARG A 21 35.84 -42.52 -3.69
CA ARG A 21 36.86 -43.58 -3.75
C ARG A 21 36.22 -44.88 -3.25
N PHE A 22 36.14 -45.89 -4.12
CA PHE A 22 35.92 -47.27 -3.71
C PHE A 22 37.20 -47.79 -3.05
N GLY A 23 37.24 -47.73 -1.72
CA GLY A 23 38.26 -48.40 -0.92
C GLY A 23 37.76 -49.78 -0.52
N SER A 24 38.31 -50.82 -1.13
CA SER A 24 38.13 -52.22 -0.74
C SER A 24 39.04 -52.55 0.45
N HIS A 25 38.54 -52.47 1.68
CA HIS A 25 39.17 -53.12 2.83
C HIS A 25 38.11 -53.69 3.77
N SER A 26 38.03 -55.01 3.76
CA SER A 26 37.39 -55.85 4.77
C SER A 26 38.14 -55.68 6.11
N ALA A 27 37.57 -54.89 7.01
CA ALA A 27 37.94 -54.85 8.42
C ALA A 27 36.73 -55.33 9.21
N HIS A 28 36.88 -56.40 10.00
CA HIS A 28 35.84 -56.91 10.88
C HIS A 28 35.48 -55.84 11.91
N SER A 29 34.32 -55.22 11.75
CA SER A 29 33.77 -54.28 12.74
C SER A 29 33.21 -55.08 13.92
N GLU A 30 33.70 -54.78 15.12
CA GLU A 30 33.08 -55.11 16.40
C GLU A 30 31.57 -54.81 16.35
N PRO A 31 30.69 -55.61 16.99
CA PRO A 31 29.24 -55.39 16.94
C PRO A 31 28.89 -54.07 17.63
N VAL A 32 28.82 -53.01 16.84
CA VAL A 32 28.36 -51.70 17.30
C VAL A 32 26.87 -51.83 17.56
N ASN A 33 26.43 -51.49 18.76
CA ASN A 33 25.02 -51.37 19.11
C ASN A 33 24.37 -50.30 18.22
N GLU A 34 23.79 -50.71 17.09
CA GLU A 34 23.11 -49.80 16.18
C GLU A 34 21.84 -49.28 16.85
N SER A 35 21.88 -48.05 17.37
CA SER A 35 20.69 -47.40 17.90
C SER A 35 19.67 -47.21 16.78
N PHE A 36 18.37 -47.32 17.10
CA PHE A 36 17.31 -47.03 16.15
C PHE A 36 17.53 -45.70 15.43
N GLY A 37 17.32 -45.68 14.11
CA GLY A 37 17.51 -44.50 13.29
C GLY A 37 16.63 -43.33 13.75
N ARG A 38 17.05 -42.09 13.46
CA ARG A 38 16.32 -40.87 13.83
C ARG A 38 14.84 -40.88 13.43
N SER A 39 14.52 -41.51 12.29
CA SER A 39 13.15 -41.67 11.80
C SER A 39 12.25 -42.46 12.77
N PHE A 40 12.79 -43.48 13.44
CA PHE A 40 12.05 -44.30 14.41
C PHE A 40 11.57 -43.48 15.60
N TYR A 41 12.45 -42.66 16.19
CA TYR A 41 12.06 -41.80 17.31
C TYR A 41 11.04 -40.73 16.89
N VAL A 42 11.15 -40.21 15.66
CA VAL A 42 10.19 -39.26 15.11
C VAL A 42 8.82 -39.91 14.92
N THR A 43 8.76 -41.14 14.38
CA THR A 43 7.47 -41.83 14.17
C THR A 43 6.82 -42.24 15.48
N VAL A 44 7.59 -42.81 16.42
CA VAL A 44 7.07 -43.16 17.76
C VAL A 44 6.61 -41.90 18.50
N GLY A 45 7.38 -40.81 18.44
CA GLY A 45 7.01 -39.52 19.01
C GLY A 45 5.75 -38.95 18.37
N ALA A 46 5.59 -39.06 17.05
CA ALA A 46 4.40 -38.59 16.34
C ALA A 46 3.15 -39.41 16.71
N ILE A 47 3.27 -40.73 16.85
CA ILE A 47 2.16 -41.61 17.26
C ILE A 47 1.76 -41.33 18.71
N ALA A 48 2.74 -41.23 19.62
CA ALA A 48 2.46 -40.90 21.02
C ALA A 48 1.84 -39.50 21.15
N GLY A 49 2.38 -38.52 20.42
CA GLY A 49 1.86 -37.15 20.39
C GLY A 49 0.44 -37.05 19.82
N SER A 50 0.14 -37.76 18.73
CA SER A 50 -1.20 -37.76 18.14
C SER A 50 -2.22 -38.43 19.05
N TYR A 51 -1.85 -39.49 19.77
CA TYR A 51 -2.70 -40.14 20.76
C TYR A 51 -3.02 -39.23 21.96
N LEU A 52 -2.03 -38.50 22.47
CA LEU A 52 -2.24 -37.52 23.54
C LEU A 52 -3.16 -36.39 23.08
N LEU A 53 -2.95 -35.86 21.88
CA LEU A 53 -3.84 -34.87 21.27
C LEU A 53 -5.27 -35.40 21.12
N TYR A 54 -5.43 -36.64 20.65
CA TYR A 54 -6.73 -37.29 20.53
C TYR A 54 -7.43 -37.39 21.89
N ARG A 55 -6.74 -37.88 22.92
CA ARG A 55 -7.29 -37.99 24.29
C ARG A 55 -7.69 -36.63 24.85
N ALA A 56 -6.87 -35.60 24.67
CA ALA A 56 -7.19 -34.24 25.11
C ALA A 56 -8.41 -33.67 24.36
N SER A 57 -8.53 -33.95 23.06
CA SER A 57 -9.69 -33.54 22.25
C SER A 57 -10.97 -34.27 22.65
N ALA A 58 -10.90 -35.59 22.86
CA ALA A 58 -12.04 -36.41 23.26
C ALA A 58 -12.54 -36.04 24.67
N ALA A 59 -11.63 -35.81 25.61
CA ALA A 59 -11.97 -35.35 26.96
C ALA A 59 -12.68 -33.98 26.93
N SER A 60 -12.24 -33.06 26.05
CA SER A 60 -12.92 -31.76 25.87
C SER A 60 -14.32 -31.91 25.28
N GLN A 61 -14.54 -32.94 24.45
CA GLN A 61 -15.82 -33.17 23.79
C GLN A 61 -16.86 -33.80 24.73
N GLU A 62 -16.42 -34.66 25.66
CA GLU A 62 -17.29 -35.37 26.60
C GLU A 62 -17.73 -34.50 27.79
N SER A 63 -16.89 -33.57 28.24
CA SER A 63 -17.22 -32.63 29.32
C SER A 63 -18.11 -31.46 28.90
N GLY A 64 -18.39 -31.29 27.60
CA GLY A 64 -19.14 -30.15 27.05
C GLY A 64 -18.47 -28.78 27.29
N SER A 65 -17.27 -28.77 27.85
CA SER A 65 -16.50 -27.56 28.16
C SER A 65 -15.68 -27.13 26.95
N GLU A 66 -15.52 -25.83 26.76
CA GLU A 66 -14.67 -25.30 25.69
C GLU A 66 -13.25 -25.88 25.78
N SER A 67 -12.75 -26.43 24.67
CA SER A 67 -11.38 -26.96 24.59
C SER A 67 -10.38 -25.87 25.01
N PHE A 68 -9.30 -26.25 25.70
CA PHE A 68 -8.21 -25.33 26.07
C PHE A 68 -7.74 -24.47 24.89
N ILE A 69 -7.66 -25.05 23.70
CA ILE A 69 -7.28 -24.34 22.47
C ILE A 69 -8.32 -23.27 22.12
N SER A 70 -9.61 -23.58 22.22
CA SER A 70 -10.69 -22.62 21.98
C SER A 70 -10.67 -21.48 22.98
N GLY A 71 -10.39 -21.77 24.26
CA GLY A 71 -10.20 -20.75 25.30
C GLY A 71 -9.00 -19.84 25.02
N LEU A 72 -7.88 -20.37 24.51
CA LEU A 72 -6.76 -19.53 24.04
C LEU A 72 -7.15 -18.68 22.85
N VAL A 73 -7.81 -19.28 21.85
CA VAL A 73 -8.25 -18.55 20.66
C VAL A 73 -9.16 -17.40 21.07
N LYS A 74 -10.18 -17.64 21.91
CA LYS A 74 -11.08 -16.59 22.44
C LYS A 74 -10.36 -15.49 23.23
N LYS A 75 -9.28 -15.80 23.93
CA LYS A 75 -8.49 -14.78 24.66
C LYS A 75 -7.75 -13.83 23.71
N PHE A 76 -7.34 -14.31 22.54
CA PHE A 76 -6.58 -13.52 21.57
C PHE A 76 -7.42 -13.05 20.38
N SER A 77 -8.61 -13.61 20.16
CA SER A 77 -9.53 -13.19 19.12
C SER A 77 -10.48 -12.10 19.63
N THR A 78 -10.79 -11.14 18.76
CA THR A 78 -11.83 -10.15 19.06
C THR A 78 -13.20 -10.82 18.92
N SER A 79 -14.17 -10.43 19.75
CA SER A 79 -15.54 -10.93 19.62
C SER A 79 -16.14 -10.56 18.26
N GLN A 80 -16.98 -11.43 17.73
CA GLN A 80 -17.63 -11.23 16.44
C GLN A 80 -18.48 -9.96 16.43
N GLU A 81 -19.18 -9.66 17.53
CA GLU A 81 -19.99 -8.45 17.71
C GLU A 81 -19.17 -7.16 17.53
N VAL A 82 -17.95 -7.10 18.08
CA VAL A 82 -17.07 -5.93 17.92
C VAL A 82 -16.60 -5.78 16.48
N LEU A 83 -16.35 -6.90 15.78
CA LEU A 83 -15.99 -6.86 14.36
C LEU A 83 -17.18 -6.40 13.51
N GLU A 84 -18.38 -6.87 13.80
CA GLU A 84 -19.62 -6.44 13.14
C GLU A 84 -19.88 -4.94 13.36
N GLN A 85 -19.73 -4.45 14.60
CA GLN A 85 -19.85 -3.04 14.91
C GLN A 85 -18.82 -2.18 14.15
N ARG A 86 -17.56 -2.64 14.07
CA ARG A 86 -16.51 -1.95 13.30
C ARG A 86 -16.85 -1.92 11.81
N ASN A 87 -17.33 -3.03 11.25
CA ASN A 87 -17.73 -3.10 9.85
C ASN A 87 -18.90 -2.15 9.55
N ALA A 88 -19.88 -2.07 10.45
CA ALA A 88 -20.98 -1.11 10.34
C ALA A 88 -20.49 0.34 10.37
N MET A 89 -19.53 0.67 11.25
CA MET A 89 -18.93 2.01 11.28
C MET A 89 -18.13 2.33 10.01
N HIS A 90 -17.36 1.38 9.50
CA HIS A 90 -16.58 1.58 8.28
C HIS A 90 -17.46 1.76 7.04
N THR A 91 -18.56 1.01 6.94
CA THR A 91 -19.52 1.16 5.85
C THR A 91 -20.21 2.51 5.89
N ALA A 92 -20.70 2.95 7.06
CA ALA A 92 -21.29 4.27 7.22
C ALA A 92 -20.30 5.42 6.90
N LEU A 93 -19.03 5.29 7.32
CA LEU A 93 -18.00 6.28 6.99
C LEU A 93 -17.70 6.33 5.49
N LEU A 94 -17.69 5.17 4.82
CA LEU A 94 -17.45 5.09 3.39
C LEU A 94 -18.60 5.71 2.59
N GLU A 95 -19.84 5.48 3.00
CA GLU A 95 -21.03 6.09 2.40
C GLU A 95 -20.95 7.62 2.50
N LYS A 96 -20.67 8.14 3.70
CA LYS A 96 -20.50 9.58 3.90
C LYS A 96 -19.34 10.16 3.09
N ALA A 97 -18.21 9.46 3.02
CA ALA A 97 -17.08 9.90 2.22
C ALA A 97 -17.39 9.91 0.71
N ALA A 98 -18.23 8.99 0.24
CA ALA A 98 -18.70 8.98 -1.14
C ALA A 98 -19.64 10.18 -1.42
N GLU A 99 -20.56 10.49 -0.52
CA GLU A 99 -21.41 11.68 -0.60
C GLU A 99 -20.59 12.97 -0.67
N ASP A 100 -19.61 13.12 0.24
CA ASP A 100 -18.73 14.30 0.27
C ASP A 100 -17.89 14.40 -1.01
N ARG A 101 -17.42 13.27 -1.56
CA ARG A 101 -16.70 13.24 -2.83
C ARG A 101 -17.58 13.73 -3.97
N HIS A 102 -18.85 13.34 -4.01
CA HIS A 102 -19.79 13.84 -5.01
C HIS A 102 -20.04 15.35 -4.89
N LEU A 103 -20.10 15.88 -3.66
CA LEU A 103 -20.34 17.31 -3.44
C LEU A 103 -19.11 18.18 -3.73
N PHE A 104 -17.92 17.77 -3.29
CA PHE A 104 -16.72 18.62 -3.29
C PHE A 104 -15.69 18.26 -4.38
N GLN A 105 -15.67 17.03 -4.87
CA GLN A 105 -14.63 16.53 -5.80
C GLN A 105 -15.19 16.13 -7.18
N SER A 106 -16.40 16.55 -7.53
CA SER A 106 -16.99 16.25 -8.84
C SER A 106 -16.21 16.88 -10.00
N GLN A 107 -15.53 18.00 -9.75
CA GLN A 107 -14.61 18.63 -10.67
C GLN A 107 -13.20 18.12 -10.32
N GLY A 108 -12.59 17.34 -11.21
CA GLY A 108 -11.21 16.85 -11.03
C GLY A 108 -10.22 17.99 -10.78
N HIS A 109 -9.02 17.67 -10.26
CA HIS A 109 -7.97 18.68 -10.10
C HIS A 109 -7.74 19.40 -11.44
N PRO A 110 -7.72 20.74 -11.46
CA PRO A 110 -7.51 21.46 -12.70
C PRO A 110 -6.16 21.04 -13.29
N SER A 111 -6.12 20.73 -14.58
CA SER A 111 -4.90 20.32 -15.30
C SER A 111 -3.91 21.49 -15.46
N HIS A 112 -4.34 22.70 -15.13
CA HIS A 112 -3.57 23.94 -15.20
C HIS A 112 -3.73 24.73 -13.90
N TYR A 113 -2.62 25.29 -13.42
CA TYR A 113 -2.63 26.26 -12.33
C TYR A 113 -2.74 27.67 -12.92
N GLU A 114 -3.83 28.36 -12.65
CA GLU A 114 -4.01 29.76 -13.05
C GLU A 114 -3.17 30.68 -12.16
N LEU A 115 -2.50 31.66 -12.77
CA LEU A 115 -1.73 32.65 -12.03
C LEU A 115 -2.69 33.66 -11.39
N ARG A 116 -2.82 33.61 -10.06
CA ARG A 116 -3.67 34.58 -9.33
C ARG A 116 -3.17 36.03 -9.45
N GLN A 117 -1.87 36.22 -9.60
CA GLN A 117 -1.21 37.53 -9.69
C GLN A 117 -0.10 37.46 -10.74
N PRO A 118 -0.42 37.69 -12.03
CA PRO A 118 0.58 37.64 -13.10
C PRO A 118 1.66 38.73 -12.96
N GLU A 119 1.31 39.86 -12.36
CA GLU A 119 2.22 41.00 -12.17
C GLU A 119 3.41 40.71 -11.24
N LEU A 120 3.31 39.68 -10.40
CA LEU A 120 4.38 39.30 -9.47
C LEU A 120 5.65 38.83 -10.21
N PHE A 121 5.51 38.30 -11.43
CA PHE A 121 6.66 37.94 -12.26
C PHE A 121 7.47 39.15 -12.72
N ASN A 122 6.83 40.33 -12.79
CA ASN A 122 7.44 41.56 -13.27
C ASN A 122 7.85 42.50 -12.12
N SER A 123 7.51 42.19 -10.87
CA SER A 123 7.69 43.11 -9.74
C SER A 123 9.04 42.98 -9.01
N VAL A 124 9.98 42.16 -9.50
CA VAL A 124 11.30 42.01 -8.87
C VAL A 124 12.25 43.09 -9.40
N PRO A 125 12.95 43.84 -8.52
CA PRO A 125 13.88 44.85 -8.97
C PRO A 125 15.05 44.21 -9.74
N PRO A 126 15.46 44.75 -10.90
CA PRO A 126 16.43 44.13 -11.81
C PRO A 126 17.88 44.31 -11.35
N TYR A 127 18.15 44.14 -10.06
CA TYR A 127 19.52 44.22 -9.54
C TYR A 127 20.20 42.85 -9.66
N ASN A 128 21.38 42.82 -10.29
CA ASN A 128 22.27 41.66 -10.35
C ASN A 128 21.72 40.42 -11.10
N VAL A 129 20.88 40.60 -12.12
CA VAL A 129 20.42 39.50 -13.00
C VAL A 129 21.30 39.45 -14.25
N SER A 130 21.93 38.30 -14.52
CA SER A 130 22.73 38.12 -15.74
C SER A 130 21.83 38.19 -16.98
N PRO A 131 22.24 38.87 -18.07
CA PRO A 131 21.50 38.87 -19.33
C PRO A 131 21.22 37.43 -19.81
N GLY A 132 19.97 37.15 -20.20
CA GLY A 132 19.55 35.83 -20.68
C GLY A 132 19.26 34.78 -19.59
N SER A 133 19.33 35.14 -18.30
CA SER A 133 18.93 34.23 -17.20
C SER A 133 17.43 34.12 -16.97
N GLN A 134 16.62 34.96 -17.65
CA GLN A 134 15.16 34.96 -17.54
C GLN A 134 14.56 33.92 -18.49
N ALA A 135 13.51 33.24 -18.04
CA ALA A 135 12.73 32.36 -18.90
C ALA A 135 11.97 33.18 -19.95
N ASP A 136 11.81 32.62 -21.16
CA ASP A 136 10.92 33.21 -22.17
C ASP A 136 9.45 33.03 -21.75
N LEU A 137 8.76 34.15 -21.51
CA LEU A 137 7.36 34.19 -21.08
C LEU A 137 6.41 34.59 -22.21
N SER A 138 6.88 34.73 -23.45
CA SER A 138 6.10 35.24 -24.59
C SER A 138 4.77 34.49 -24.81
N ALA A 139 4.79 33.16 -24.71
CA ALA A 139 3.59 32.33 -24.86
C ALA A 139 2.57 32.55 -23.73
N VAL A 140 3.05 32.79 -22.50
CA VAL A 140 2.19 33.06 -21.33
C VAL A 140 1.55 34.44 -21.46
N THR A 141 2.33 35.45 -21.86
CA THR A 141 1.83 36.80 -22.14
C THR A 141 0.75 36.78 -23.21
N ALA A 142 0.99 36.11 -24.34
CA ALA A 142 0.03 36.00 -25.44
C ALA A 142 -1.28 35.30 -25.04
N HIS A 143 -1.21 34.34 -24.11
CA HIS A 143 -2.40 33.68 -23.57
C HIS A 143 -3.28 34.66 -22.78
N TYR A 144 -2.70 35.38 -21.81
CA TYR A 144 -3.46 36.30 -20.96
C TYR A 144 -3.92 37.55 -21.72
N GLU A 145 -3.16 38.04 -22.69
CA GLU A 145 -3.60 39.12 -23.57
C GLU A 145 -4.85 38.73 -24.37
N ARG A 146 -4.88 37.51 -24.93
CA ARG A 146 -6.06 37.00 -25.63
C ARG A 146 -7.26 36.90 -24.70
N GLN A 147 -7.05 36.37 -23.50
CA GLN A 147 -8.10 36.26 -22.48
C GLN A 147 -8.67 37.63 -22.09
N ASN A 148 -7.81 38.63 -21.86
CA ASN A 148 -8.23 40.00 -21.57
C ASN A 148 -9.02 40.62 -22.73
N GLN A 149 -8.58 40.43 -23.98
CA GLN A 149 -9.31 40.91 -25.14
C GLN A 149 -10.69 40.27 -25.27
N GLU A 150 -10.82 38.98 -24.98
CA GLU A 150 -12.10 38.27 -24.99
C GLU A 150 -13.04 38.77 -23.88
N MET A 151 -12.52 38.98 -22.67
CA MET A 151 -13.28 39.57 -21.56
C MET A 151 -13.76 41.00 -21.88
N GLU A 152 -12.89 41.83 -22.47
CA GLU A 152 -13.26 43.18 -22.89
C GLU A 152 -14.32 43.17 -24.00
N LYS A 153 -14.19 42.30 -25.00
CA LYS A 153 -15.22 42.12 -26.04
C LYS A 153 -16.56 41.71 -25.42
N ALA A 154 -16.54 40.76 -24.48
CA ALA A 154 -17.74 40.31 -23.78
C ALA A 154 -18.35 41.42 -22.91
N ARG A 155 -17.52 42.22 -22.23
CA ARG A 155 -17.93 43.38 -21.44
C ARG A 155 -18.62 44.43 -22.33
N VAL A 156 -17.98 44.82 -23.43
CA VAL A 156 -18.52 45.79 -24.40
C VAL A 156 -19.82 45.28 -25.03
N ALA A 157 -19.91 43.99 -25.34
CA ALA A 157 -21.15 43.39 -25.84
C ALA A 157 -22.31 43.52 -24.84
N ARG A 158 -22.07 43.26 -23.54
CA ARG A 158 -23.07 43.44 -22.47
C ARG A 158 -23.51 44.91 -22.31
N MET A 159 -22.62 45.87 -22.56
CA MET A 159 -22.92 47.30 -22.47
C MET A 159 -23.80 47.81 -23.61
N LYS A 160 -23.67 47.23 -24.82
CA LYS A 160 -24.46 47.64 -25.99
C LYS A 160 -25.96 47.44 -25.80
N ASP A 161 -26.36 46.47 -24.96
CA ASP A 161 -27.77 46.19 -24.66
C ASP A 161 -28.37 47.16 -23.63
N GLY A 162 -27.58 48.10 -23.08
CA GLY A 162 -28.02 49.13 -22.13
C GLY A 162 -28.45 48.61 -20.75
N LYS A 163 -28.35 47.30 -20.51
CA LYS A 163 -28.78 46.64 -19.27
C LYS A 163 -27.70 46.57 -18.17
N TYR A 164 -26.45 46.91 -18.49
CA TYR A 164 -25.31 46.83 -17.57
C TYR A 164 -24.51 48.13 -17.57
N GLN A 165 -24.41 48.78 -16.42
CA GLN A 165 -23.59 49.97 -16.19
C GLN A 165 -22.23 49.54 -15.63
N SER A 166 -21.13 50.12 -16.12
CA SER A 166 -19.79 49.81 -15.61
C SER A 166 -19.56 50.45 -14.25
N VAL A 167 -18.82 49.76 -13.39
CA VAL A 167 -18.39 50.26 -12.07
C VAL A 167 -17.25 51.29 -12.17
N TYR A 168 -16.66 51.45 -13.36
CA TYR A 168 -15.50 52.32 -13.63
C TYR A 168 -15.85 53.58 -14.47
N GLU A 169 -17.10 54.03 -14.45
CA GLU A 169 -17.48 55.38 -14.91
C GLU A 169 -17.43 56.40 -13.77
#